data_AF-A0A7L5T1F3-F1
#
_entry.id   AF-A0A7L5T1F3-F1
#
_cell.length_a   1.000
_cell.length_b   1.000
_cell.length_c   1.000
_cell.angle_alpha   90.00
_cell.angle_beta   90.00
_cell.angle_gamma   90.00
#
_symmetry.space_group_name_H-M   'P 1'
#
loop_
_entity.id
_entity.type
_entity.pdbx_description
1 polymer ?
#
loop_
_entity_poly.entity_id
_entity_poly.type
_entity_poly.pdbx_seq_one_letter_code
_entity_poly.pdbx_strand_id
1 'polypeptide(L)'
;MRSFWKELPILIFIALVLALLIKTFLVQAFSIPSDSMQNTLQRGDRVLVDKLTPWFGSKPERGEVVVFHDPGGWLGETQTQDSGPIAEGIQEALSRVGLMPSADEKDLIKRVIAVGGDTVSCKRGGNVMVNGKALDEPYIFPGNTPCDEKPFGPVKVPKDRIWVMGDHRQDSLDSRYHQNLHNGTVSVDDVVGRAIVVAWPVNRWSALSIPGTFDQPGLSAAASMAPSALGLAGAVPIVLWRRRRREAKVRGTAD
;
A
#
# COMPACT_ATOMS: atom_id res chain seq x y z
N MET A 1 50.93 -17.46 4.70
CA MET A 1 49.91 -16.52 5.21
C MET A 1 49.71 -15.45 4.14
N ARG A 2 48.63 -15.50 3.35
CA ARG A 2 48.28 -14.38 2.48
C ARG A 2 48.14 -13.15 3.37
N SER A 3 48.72 -12.03 2.95
CA SER A 3 48.92 -10.87 3.81
C SER A 3 47.56 -10.32 4.24
N PHE A 4 47.22 -10.49 5.51
CA PHE A 4 46.01 -9.95 6.16
C PHE A 4 45.78 -8.47 5.80
N TRP A 5 46.86 -7.71 5.64
CA TRP A 5 46.87 -6.31 5.25
C TRP A 5 46.54 -6.03 3.77
N LYS A 6 46.61 -7.04 2.89
CA LYS A 6 46.15 -6.98 1.49
C LYS A 6 44.70 -7.44 1.35
N GLU A 7 44.23 -8.35 2.19
CA GLU A 7 42.85 -8.85 2.15
C GLU A 7 41.87 -7.90 2.86
N LEU A 8 42.31 -7.21 3.92
CA LEU A 8 41.49 -6.25 4.67
C LEU A 8 40.93 -5.10 3.79
N PRO A 9 41.72 -4.41 2.94
CA PRO A 9 41.18 -3.36 2.07
C PRO A 9 40.19 -3.90 1.03
N ILE A 10 40.41 -5.11 0.51
CA ILE A 10 39.52 -5.75 -0.46
C ILE A 10 38.17 -6.08 0.20
N LEU A 11 38.19 -6.61 1.43
CA LEU A 11 36.98 -6.90 2.18
C LEU A 11 36.21 -5.62 2.54
N ILE A 12 36.90 -4.55 2.94
CA ILE A 12 36.29 -3.24 3.19
C ILE A 12 35.66 -2.70 1.90
N PHE A 13 36.38 -2.79 0.77
CA PHE A 13 35.85 -2.35 -0.52
C PHE A 13 34.61 -3.13 -0.93
N ILE A 14 34.63 -4.46 -0.85
CA ILE A 14 33.47 -5.32 -1.14
C ILE A 14 32.31 -4.98 -0.20
N ALA A 15 32.57 -4.79 1.10
CA ALA A 15 31.53 -4.40 2.06
C ALA A 15 30.93 -3.03 1.74
N LEU A 16 31.74 -2.05 1.34
CA LEU A 16 31.27 -0.73 0.90
C LEU A 16 30.45 -0.80 -0.39
N VAL A 17 30.88 -1.60 -1.37
CA VAL A 17 30.15 -1.83 -2.63
C VAL A 17 28.83 -2.54 -2.36
N LEU A 18 28.82 -3.59 -1.53
CA LEU A 18 27.59 -4.28 -1.14
C LEU A 18 26.66 -3.36 -0.36
N ALA A 19 27.17 -2.59 0.60
CA ALA A 19 26.37 -1.61 1.35
C ALA A 19 25.80 -0.52 0.44
N LEU A 20 26.56 -0.08 -0.56
CA LEU A 20 26.10 0.85 -1.59
C LEU A 20 24.99 0.20 -2.43
N LEU A 21 25.22 -0.98 -3.00
CA LEU A 21 24.23 -1.71 -3.80
C LEU A 21 22.93 -1.94 -3.02
N ILE A 22 23.04 -2.43 -1.79
CA ILE A 22 21.90 -2.62 -0.89
C ILE A 22 21.19 -1.27 -0.67
N LYS A 23 21.89 -0.21 -0.29
CA LYS A 23 21.25 1.10 -0.12
C LYS A 23 20.59 1.63 -1.38
N THR A 24 21.23 1.48 -2.55
CA THR A 24 20.72 2.00 -3.82
C THR A 24 19.46 1.27 -4.29
N PHE A 25 19.33 -0.02 -3.97
CA PHE A 25 18.22 -0.84 -4.47
C PHE A 25 17.11 -1.09 -3.44
N LEU A 26 17.38 -0.94 -2.14
CA LEU A 26 16.41 -1.30 -1.10
C LEU A 26 15.58 -0.13 -0.58
N VAL A 27 16.18 1.06 -0.41
CA VAL A 27 15.52 2.18 0.29
C VAL A 27 15.79 3.48 -0.43
N GLN A 28 14.72 4.18 -0.83
CA GLN A 28 14.83 5.54 -1.38
C GLN A 28 14.24 6.55 -0.42
N ALA A 29 14.90 7.70 -0.27
CA ALA A 29 14.37 8.83 0.47
C ALA A 29 13.52 9.71 -0.45
N PHE A 30 12.32 10.08 -0.02
CA PHE A 30 11.44 11.04 -0.70
C PHE A 30 11.19 12.24 0.18
N SER A 31 11.19 13.44 -0.41
CA SER A 31 10.79 14.67 0.29
C SER A 31 9.29 14.90 0.12
N ILE A 32 8.60 15.37 1.16
CA ILE A 32 7.15 15.65 1.12
C ILE A 32 6.91 17.13 0.80
N PRO A 33 6.46 17.48 -0.42
CA PRO A 33 6.29 18.88 -0.82
C PRO A 33 4.90 19.45 -0.51
N SER A 34 3.92 18.61 -0.15
CA SER A 34 2.50 18.97 -0.06
C SER A 34 1.88 18.65 1.29
N ASP A 35 0.72 19.25 1.55
CA ASP A 35 -0.05 19.12 2.80
C ASP A 35 -1.13 18.02 2.76
N SER A 36 -1.31 17.35 1.62
CA SER A 36 -2.37 16.34 1.41
C SER A 36 -2.32 15.13 2.34
N MET A 37 -1.18 14.91 3.01
CA MET A 37 -0.96 13.85 3.98
C MET A 37 -0.76 14.37 5.42
N GLN A 38 -1.08 15.64 5.70
CA GLN A 38 -0.97 16.24 7.04
C GLN A 38 -1.68 15.40 8.10
N ASN A 39 -1.21 15.54 9.34
CA ASN A 39 -1.42 14.64 10.49
C ASN A 39 -0.51 13.39 10.47
N THR A 40 -0.34 12.76 9.32
CA THR A 40 0.60 11.63 9.15
C THR A 40 1.98 12.10 8.68
N LEU A 41 2.03 12.90 7.62
CA LEU A 41 3.24 13.46 7.01
C LEU A 41 3.10 14.97 6.91
N GLN A 42 4.14 15.70 7.31
CA GLN A 42 4.16 17.15 7.20
C GLN A 42 5.02 17.58 6.02
N ARG A 43 4.73 18.77 5.50
CA ARG A 43 5.58 19.41 4.49
C ARG A 43 7.01 19.52 4.99
N GLY A 44 7.96 19.10 4.15
CA GLY A 44 9.39 19.08 4.47
C GLY A 44 9.89 17.78 5.11
N ASP A 45 9.00 16.82 5.40
CA ASP A 45 9.41 15.49 5.84
C ASP A 45 10.24 14.78 4.79
N ARG A 46 11.17 13.94 5.25
CA ARG A 46 11.82 12.95 4.38
C ARG A 46 11.43 11.57 4.83
N VAL A 47 10.75 10.84 3.95
CA VAL A 47 10.29 9.48 4.20
C VAL A 47 11.22 8.47 3.53
N LEU A 48 11.46 7.36 4.19
CA LEU A 48 12.13 6.20 3.61
C LEU A 48 11.09 5.28 3.02
N VAL A 49 11.28 4.96 1.74
CA VAL A 49 10.40 4.10 0.95
C VAL A 49 11.10 2.79 0.70
N ASP A 50 10.46 1.70 1.11
CA ASP A 50 10.88 0.34 0.81
C ASP A 50 10.49 -0.02 -0.62
N LYS A 51 11.51 -0.23 -1.45
CA LYS A 51 11.39 -0.62 -2.86
C LYS A 51 11.46 -2.13 -3.08
N LEU A 52 11.69 -2.92 -2.03
CA LEU A 52 11.76 -4.37 -2.16
C LEU A 52 10.40 -5.03 -2.33
N THR A 53 9.36 -4.45 -1.74
CA THR A 53 8.01 -5.01 -1.72
C THR A 53 7.52 -5.37 -3.13
N PRO A 54 7.60 -4.48 -4.15
CA PRO A 54 7.18 -4.83 -5.51
C PRO A 54 8.08 -5.89 -6.19
N TRP A 55 9.39 -5.86 -5.94
CA TRP A 55 10.35 -6.79 -6.56
C TRP A 55 10.19 -8.25 -6.10
N PHE A 56 9.68 -8.47 -4.90
CA PHE A 56 9.35 -9.81 -4.39
C PHE A 56 7.89 -10.21 -4.61
N GLY A 57 7.13 -9.43 -5.38
CA GLY A 57 5.73 -9.71 -5.71
C GLY A 57 4.74 -9.39 -4.59
N SER A 58 5.18 -8.71 -3.54
CA SER A 58 4.29 -8.20 -2.49
C SER A 58 3.52 -7.01 -3.04
N LYS A 59 2.19 -7.08 -2.95
CA LYS A 59 1.29 -6.03 -3.45
C LYS A 59 0.99 -5.05 -2.33
N PRO A 60 0.69 -3.77 -2.66
CA PRO A 60 0.23 -2.81 -1.68
C PRO A 60 -0.99 -3.33 -0.91
N GLU A 61 -0.97 -3.13 0.40
CA GLU A 61 -2.04 -3.53 1.31
C GLU A 61 -2.84 -2.33 1.81
N ARG A 62 -4.03 -2.59 2.36
CA ARG A 62 -4.88 -1.53 2.90
C ARG A 62 -4.18 -0.85 4.08
N GLY A 63 -4.33 0.45 4.15
CA GLY A 63 -3.77 1.32 5.17
C GLY A 63 -2.29 1.64 5.00
N GLU A 64 -1.58 1.01 4.05
CA GLU A 64 -0.21 1.40 3.74
C GLU A 64 -0.16 2.79 3.11
N VAL A 65 0.93 3.52 3.40
CA VAL A 65 1.24 4.77 2.71
C VAL A 65 2.21 4.43 1.58
N VAL A 66 1.84 4.76 0.35
CA VAL A 66 2.59 4.38 -0.85
C VAL A 66 2.97 5.60 -1.66
N VAL A 67 4.15 5.52 -2.28
CA VAL A 67 4.59 6.43 -3.33
C VAL A 67 4.32 5.77 -4.68
N PHE A 68 3.73 6.50 -5.61
CA PHE A 68 3.41 6.02 -6.95
C PHE A 68 3.59 7.12 -7.99
N HIS A 69 3.92 6.72 -9.21
CA HIS A 69 3.99 7.62 -10.35
C HIS A 69 2.59 8.10 -10.73
N ASP A 70 2.46 9.35 -11.19
CA ASP A 70 1.20 9.90 -11.68
C ASP A 70 0.62 8.98 -12.77
N PRO A 71 -0.60 8.41 -12.57
CA PRO A 71 -1.26 7.56 -13.58
C PRO A 71 -1.74 8.36 -14.81
N GLY A 72 -1.46 9.67 -14.86
CA GLY A 72 -1.61 10.55 -16.01
C GLY A 72 -2.61 11.65 -15.74
N GLY A 73 -2.13 12.85 -15.40
CA GLY A 73 -2.96 14.04 -15.27
C GLY A 73 -3.62 14.19 -13.90
N TRP A 74 -3.10 13.50 -12.86
CA TRP A 74 -3.43 13.84 -11.48
C TRP A 74 -2.66 15.06 -11.01
N LEU A 75 -1.43 15.19 -11.49
CA LEU A 75 -0.65 16.40 -11.37
C LEU A 75 -0.91 17.19 -12.65
N GLY A 76 -1.36 18.44 -12.54
CA GLY A 76 -1.50 19.32 -13.70
C GLY A 76 -0.16 19.50 -14.44
N GLU A 77 -0.14 20.22 -15.56
CA GLU A 77 1.11 20.58 -16.23
C GLU A 77 2.02 21.33 -15.25
N THR A 78 3.00 20.61 -14.68
CA THR A 78 3.91 21.15 -13.68
C THR A 78 5.11 21.70 -14.44
N GLN A 79 5.37 23.00 -14.27
CA GLN A 79 6.49 23.68 -14.93
C GLN A 79 7.79 23.15 -14.32
N THR A 80 8.60 22.48 -15.15
CA THR A 80 9.93 22.02 -14.77
C THR A 80 10.75 23.19 -14.25
N GLN A 81 11.21 23.13 -13.00
CA GLN A 81 12.18 24.11 -12.50
C GLN A 81 13.52 23.89 -13.21
N ASP A 82 13.77 24.71 -14.24
CA ASP A 82 15.03 24.81 -14.98
C ASP A 82 16.22 25.02 -14.02
N SER A 83 16.85 23.92 -13.61
CA SER A 83 18.13 23.95 -12.92
C SER A 83 19.19 23.70 -14.00
N GLY A 84 20.17 24.58 -14.16
CA GLY A 84 21.10 24.49 -15.30
C GLY A 84 21.78 23.10 -15.46
N PRO A 85 22.23 22.73 -16.67
CA PRO A 85 22.53 21.35 -17.09
C PRO A 85 23.61 20.62 -16.25
N ILE A 86 24.48 21.36 -15.55
CA ILE A 86 25.51 20.78 -14.67
C ILE A 86 24.92 20.39 -13.31
N ALA A 87 23.98 21.18 -12.78
CA ALA A 87 23.31 20.90 -11.51
C ALA A 87 22.35 19.71 -11.65
N GLU A 88 21.62 19.63 -12.76
CA GLU A 88 20.78 18.48 -13.11
C GLU A 88 21.57 17.17 -13.16
N GLY A 89 22.71 17.14 -13.85
CA GLY A 89 23.51 15.91 -13.95
C GLY A 89 24.06 15.42 -12.60
N ILE A 90 24.43 16.34 -11.70
CA ILE A 90 24.89 15.99 -10.35
C ILE A 90 23.71 15.53 -9.49
N GLN A 91 22.57 16.20 -9.57
CA GLN A 91 21.37 15.84 -8.83
C GLN A 91 20.82 14.48 -9.29
N GLU A 92 20.72 14.23 -10.60
CA GLU A 92 20.31 12.94 -11.16
C GLU A 92 21.25 11.83 -10.72
N ALA A 93 22.57 12.08 -10.77
CA ALA A 93 23.54 11.11 -10.28
C ALA A 93 23.33 10.81 -8.80
N LEU A 94 23.20 11.83 -7.93
CA LEU A 94 23.00 11.67 -6.50
C LEU A 94 21.65 11.01 -6.15
N SER A 95 20.59 11.30 -6.90
CA SER A 95 19.28 10.65 -6.79
C SER A 95 19.33 9.19 -7.24
N ARG A 96 20.04 8.87 -8.32
CA ARG A 96 20.23 7.48 -8.80
C ARG A 96 20.99 6.62 -7.78
N VAL A 97 21.94 7.20 -7.04
CA VAL A 97 22.61 6.50 -5.91
C VAL A 97 21.87 6.65 -4.57
N GLY A 98 20.68 7.26 -4.53
CA GLY A 98 19.87 7.39 -3.31
C GLY A 98 20.48 8.30 -2.23
N LEU A 99 21.44 9.15 -2.60
CA LEU A 99 22.14 10.08 -1.70
C LEU A 99 21.42 11.44 -1.58
N MET A 100 20.53 11.75 -2.52
CA MET A 100 19.63 12.90 -2.45
C MET A 100 18.18 12.46 -2.61
N PRO A 101 17.23 13.07 -1.86
CA PRO A 101 15.82 12.74 -2.01
C PRO A 101 15.34 13.15 -3.39
N SER A 102 14.92 12.18 -4.20
CA SER A 102 14.22 12.44 -5.45
C SER A 102 12.84 13.01 -5.09
N ALA A 103 12.64 14.29 -5.34
CA ALA A 103 11.30 14.83 -5.50
C ALA A 103 11.04 14.84 -7.01
N ASP A 104 10.83 13.65 -7.59
CA ASP A 104 10.33 13.61 -8.96
C ASP A 104 8.96 14.28 -8.93
N GLU A 105 8.79 15.38 -9.68
CA GLU A 105 7.55 16.16 -9.74
C GLU A 105 6.35 15.33 -10.25
N LYS A 106 6.58 14.06 -10.62
CA LYS A 106 5.59 13.11 -11.11
C LYS A 106 5.17 12.07 -10.06
N ASP A 107 5.76 12.10 -8.87
CA ASP A 107 5.48 11.11 -7.83
C ASP A 107 4.49 11.67 -6.79
N LEU A 108 3.49 10.86 -6.44
CA LEU A 108 2.49 11.16 -5.42
C LEU A 108 2.63 10.21 -4.24
N ILE A 109 2.32 10.71 -3.06
CA ILE A 109 2.22 9.92 -1.84
C ILE A 109 0.80 10.00 -1.28
N LYS A 110 0.19 8.83 -1.03
CA LYS A 110 -1.17 8.69 -0.49
C LYS A 110 -1.31 7.41 0.33
N ARG A 111 -2.40 7.28 1.08
CA ARG A 111 -2.76 6.06 1.80
C ARG A 111 -3.62 5.16 0.92
N VAL A 112 -3.31 3.87 0.86
CA VAL A 112 -4.14 2.83 0.25
C VAL A 112 -5.37 2.62 1.12
N ILE A 113 -6.56 2.85 0.59
CA ILE A 113 -7.82 2.63 1.32
C ILE A 113 -8.45 1.30 0.91
N ALA A 114 -8.35 0.94 -0.37
CA ALA A 114 -8.89 -0.30 -0.91
C ALA A 114 -7.96 -0.87 -1.98
N VAL A 115 -7.95 -2.19 -2.10
CA VAL A 115 -7.11 -2.95 -3.04
C VAL A 115 -7.98 -3.75 -4.00
N GLY A 116 -7.37 -4.32 -5.05
CA GLY A 116 -8.10 -5.06 -6.08
C GLY A 116 -9.05 -6.11 -5.51
N GLY A 117 -10.30 -6.07 -5.99
CA GLY A 117 -11.40 -6.91 -5.49
C GLY A 117 -12.28 -6.24 -4.45
N ASP A 118 -11.87 -5.13 -3.84
CA ASP A 118 -12.70 -4.38 -2.90
C ASP A 118 -13.77 -3.55 -3.58
N THR A 119 -14.83 -3.24 -2.85
CA THR A 119 -15.76 -2.17 -3.17
C THR A 119 -15.62 -1.06 -2.15
N VAL A 120 -15.37 0.17 -2.61
CA VAL A 120 -15.24 1.36 -1.76
C VAL A 120 -16.37 2.36 -2.04
N SER A 121 -16.90 3.02 -1.02
CA SER A 121 -17.92 4.07 -1.17
C SER A 121 -17.89 5.06 -0.02
N CYS A 122 -18.45 6.24 -0.21
CA CYS A 122 -18.48 7.31 0.78
C CYS A 122 -19.72 8.16 0.54
N LYS A 123 -20.60 8.23 1.53
CA LYS A 123 -21.80 9.08 1.47
C LYS A 123 -21.57 10.34 2.29
N ARG A 124 -22.09 11.47 1.83
CA ARG A 124 -22.01 12.75 2.56
C ARG A 124 -22.53 12.58 3.99
N GLY A 125 -21.81 13.13 4.96
CA GLY A 125 -22.06 13.00 6.40
C GLY A 125 -21.63 11.65 7.00
N GLY A 126 -21.06 10.74 6.22
CA GLY A 126 -20.69 9.40 6.65
C GLY A 126 -19.19 9.12 6.62
N ASN A 127 -18.87 7.85 6.90
CA ASN A 127 -17.50 7.32 6.84
C ASN A 127 -17.21 6.73 5.46
N VAL A 128 -15.92 6.59 5.16
CA VAL A 128 -15.50 5.70 4.07
C VAL A 128 -15.92 4.27 4.40
N MET A 129 -16.50 3.61 3.41
CA MET A 129 -16.94 2.22 3.48
C MET A 129 -16.05 1.37 2.58
N VAL A 130 -15.50 0.29 3.10
CA VAL A 130 -14.80 -0.74 2.31
C VAL A 130 -15.51 -2.08 2.53
N ASN A 131 -15.96 -2.69 1.45
CA ASN A 131 -16.75 -3.93 1.46
C ASN A 131 -17.96 -3.87 2.42
N GLY A 132 -18.60 -2.69 2.52
CA GLY A 132 -19.74 -2.44 3.38
C GLY A 132 -19.41 -2.22 4.86
N LYS A 133 -18.12 -2.17 5.24
CA LYS A 133 -17.66 -1.87 6.60
C LYS A 133 -17.14 -0.44 6.71
N ALA A 134 -17.53 0.25 7.77
CA ALA A 134 -17.03 1.60 8.05
C ALA A 134 -15.58 1.54 8.45
N LEU A 135 -14.79 2.47 7.92
CA LEU A 135 -13.48 2.75 8.47
C LEU A 135 -13.63 3.72 9.63
N ASP A 136 -12.94 3.42 10.73
CA ASP A 136 -12.61 4.38 11.77
C ASP A 136 -11.28 5.02 11.40
N GLU A 137 -11.25 6.33 11.19
CA GLU A 137 -10.14 6.99 10.51
C GLU A 137 -9.44 8.02 11.42
N PRO A 138 -8.83 7.61 12.56
CA PRO A 138 -8.20 8.53 13.51
C PRO A 138 -6.94 9.22 12.95
N TYR A 139 -6.48 8.77 11.79
CA TYR A 139 -5.30 9.28 11.10
C TYR A 139 -5.61 10.49 10.19
N ILE A 140 -6.88 10.83 9.95
CA ILE A 140 -7.21 12.00 9.12
C ILE A 140 -6.90 13.31 9.84
N PHE A 141 -6.70 14.38 9.07
CA PHE A 141 -6.42 15.70 9.63
C PHE A 141 -7.53 16.16 10.59
N PRO A 142 -7.22 16.71 11.78
CA PRO A 142 -8.23 17.11 12.74
C PRO A 142 -9.26 18.08 12.15
N GLY A 143 -10.55 17.82 12.39
CA GLY A 143 -11.66 18.59 11.83
C GLY A 143 -12.00 18.26 10.38
N ASN A 144 -11.28 17.34 9.73
CA ASN A 144 -11.68 16.81 8.43
C ASN A 144 -12.86 15.85 8.53
N THR A 145 -13.64 15.79 7.45
CA THR A 145 -14.69 14.79 7.30
C THR A 145 -14.37 13.90 6.11
N PRO A 146 -14.58 12.57 6.20
CA PRO A 146 -14.17 11.66 5.14
C PRO A 146 -14.86 11.90 3.79
N CYS A 147 -16.15 12.26 3.82
CA CYS A 147 -17.02 12.20 2.65
C CYS A 147 -17.74 13.51 2.28
N ASP A 148 -17.67 14.60 3.08
CA ASP A 148 -18.61 15.72 2.89
C ASP A 148 -18.37 16.51 1.61
N GLU A 149 -17.13 16.83 1.31
CA GLU A 149 -16.81 17.59 0.10
C GLU A 149 -16.99 16.75 -1.16
N LYS A 150 -16.46 15.52 -1.13
CA LYS A 150 -16.42 14.62 -2.29
C LYS A 150 -16.93 13.21 -1.94
N PRO A 151 -18.25 13.00 -1.84
CA PRO A 151 -18.82 11.66 -1.76
C PRO A 151 -18.58 10.91 -3.08
N PHE A 152 -18.50 9.58 -3.01
CA PHE A 152 -18.15 8.76 -4.16
C PHE A 152 -18.68 7.33 -4.05
N GLY A 153 -18.63 6.62 -5.17
CA GLY A 153 -18.92 5.20 -5.25
C GLY A 153 -20.40 4.83 -5.18
N PRO A 154 -20.69 3.52 -5.12
CA PRO A 154 -19.71 2.43 -4.97
C PRO A 154 -18.78 2.26 -6.17
N VAL A 155 -17.48 2.11 -5.88
CA VAL A 155 -16.44 1.80 -6.86
C VAL A 155 -15.89 0.41 -6.57
N LYS A 156 -15.96 -0.50 -7.55
CA LYS A 156 -15.28 -1.80 -7.50
C LYS A 156 -13.84 -1.60 -7.97
N VAL A 157 -12.87 -1.83 -7.09
CA VAL A 157 -11.44 -1.72 -7.43
C VAL A 157 -11.05 -2.92 -8.30
N PRO A 158 -10.60 -2.70 -9.55
CA PRO A 158 -10.16 -3.79 -10.41
C PRO A 158 -8.97 -4.54 -9.81
N LYS A 159 -8.76 -5.78 -10.26
CA LYS A 159 -7.55 -6.52 -9.92
C LYS A 159 -6.31 -5.71 -10.33
N ASP A 160 -5.25 -5.82 -9.53
CA ASP A 160 -3.96 -5.16 -9.77
C ASP A 160 -4.04 -3.63 -9.79
N ARG A 161 -5.06 -3.08 -9.12
CA ARG A 161 -5.22 -1.64 -8.88
C ARG A 161 -5.54 -1.35 -7.42
N ILE A 162 -5.34 -0.11 -7.03
CA ILE A 162 -5.58 0.41 -5.68
C ILE A 162 -6.42 1.70 -5.74
N TRP A 163 -7.18 1.93 -4.68
CA TRP A 163 -7.86 3.20 -4.41
C TRP A 163 -7.14 3.89 -3.26
N VAL A 164 -6.61 5.08 -3.52
CA VAL A 164 -5.77 5.83 -2.58
C VAL A 164 -6.40 7.16 -2.19
N MET A 165 -6.23 7.59 -0.94
CA MET A 165 -6.71 8.86 -0.43
C MET A 165 -5.64 9.56 0.41
N GLY A 166 -5.67 10.88 0.43
CA GLY A 166 -4.86 11.68 1.34
C GLY A 166 -5.44 11.66 2.75
N ASP A 167 -4.59 11.79 3.75
CA ASP A 167 -5.01 11.88 5.15
C ASP A 167 -5.56 13.28 5.48
N HIS A 168 -5.12 14.31 4.76
CA HIS A 168 -5.79 15.61 4.74
C HIS A 168 -6.90 15.58 3.69
N ARG A 169 -8.06 15.02 4.06
CA ARG A 169 -9.19 14.73 3.17
C ARG A 169 -9.69 15.93 2.38
N GLN A 170 -9.70 17.12 2.98
CA GLN A 170 -10.13 18.35 2.32
C GLN A 170 -9.03 19.05 1.50
N ASP A 171 -7.78 18.62 1.61
CA ASP A 171 -6.63 19.20 0.88
C ASP A 171 -5.89 18.15 0.03
N SER A 172 -6.65 17.20 -0.52
CA SER A 172 -6.09 16.08 -1.27
C SER A 172 -6.87 15.79 -2.55
N LEU A 173 -6.24 16.11 -3.68
CA LEU A 173 -6.65 15.68 -5.03
C LEU A 173 -6.23 14.22 -5.25
N ASP A 174 -6.99 13.29 -4.69
CA ASP A 174 -6.74 11.85 -4.76
C ASP A 174 -7.75 11.11 -5.65
N SER A 175 -7.90 9.78 -5.46
CA SER A 175 -8.81 8.93 -6.26
C SER A 175 -10.23 9.49 -6.36
N ARG A 176 -10.71 10.17 -5.30
CA ARG A 176 -12.06 10.76 -5.26
C ARG A 176 -12.28 11.80 -6.34
N TYR A 177 -11.23 12.55 -6.69
CA TYR A 177 -11.28 13.64 -7.65
C TYR A 177 -11.00 13.19 -9.09
N HIS A 178 -10.27 12.09 -9.26
CA HIS A 178 -9.84 11.59 -10.57
C HIS A 178 -10.67 10.40 -11.09
N GLN A 179 -11.95 10.31 -10.71
CA GLN A 179 -12.84 9.21 -11.15
C GLN A 179 -13.06 9.16 -12.68
N ASN A 180 -12.84 10.27 -13.38
CA ASN A 180 -12.84 10.33 -14.85
C ASN A 180 -11.66 9.57 -15.49
N LEU A 181 -10.59 9.33 -14.75
CA LEU A 181 -9.40 8.61 -15.20
C LEU A 181 -9.30 7.27 -14.48
N HIS A 182 -9.41 6.17 -15.23
CA HIS A 182 -9.32 4.80 -14.68
C HIS A 182 -10.21 4.57 -13.44
N ASN A 183 -11.38 5.22 -13.40
CA ASN A 183 -12.31 5.18 -12.26
C ASN A 183 -11.65 5.61 -10.92
N GLY A 184 -10.67 6.50 -10.97
CA GLY A 184 -9.93 7.01 -9.81
C GLY A 184 -8.89 6.05 -9.25
N THR A 185 -8.70 4.88 -9.85
CA THR A 185 -7.78 3.86 -9.32
C THR A 185 -6.39 3.98 -9.94
N VAL A 186 -5.38 3.59 -9.17
CA VAL A 186 -3.95 3.60 -9.57
C VAL A 186 -3.50 2.17 -9.85
N SER A 187 -2.65 1.95 -10.86
CA SER A 187 -2.09 0.61 -11.13
C SER A 187 -1.12 0.22 -10.01
N VAL A 188 -1.11 -1.06 -9.62
CA VAL A 188 -0.07 -1.55 -8.71
C VAL A 188 1.32 -1.42 -9.33
N ASP A 189 1.43 -1.49 -10.66
CA ASP A 189 2.69 -1.32 -11.38
C ASP A 189 3.23 0.12 -11.34
N ASP A 190 2.37 1.11 -11.06
CA ASP A 190 2.79 2.51 -10.90
C ASP A 190 3.36 2.78 -9.49
N VAL A 191 3.23 1.82 -8.56
CA VAL A 191 3.69 1.97 -7.18
C VAL A 191 5.20 1.79 -7.09
N VAL A 192 5.87 2.86 -6.69
CA VAL A 192 7.32 2.90 -6.47
C VAL A 192 7.70 2.10 -5.21
N GLY A 193 6.89 2.23 -4.15
CA GLY A 193 7.11 1.49 -2.91
C GLY A 193 6.30 2.01 -1.73
N ARG A 194 6.48 1.34 -0.58
CA ARG A 194 5.81 1.69 0.68
C ARG A 194 6.66 2.64 1.50
N ALA A 195 6.08 3.76 1.94
CA ALA A 195 6.69 4.60 2.96
C ALA A 195 6.60 3.93 4.33
N ILE A 196 7.76 3.70 4.97
CA ILE A 196 7.85 2.94 6.23
C ILE A 196 8.27 3.79 7.42
N VAL A 197 9.04 4.86 7.19
CA VAL A 197 9.62 5.69 8.26
C VAL A 197 9.71 7.15 7.80
N VAL A 198 9.34 8.09 8.67
CA VAL A 198 9.77 9.49 8.59
C VAL A 198 11.18 9.56 9.18
N ALA A 199 12.19 9.83 8.36
CA ALA A 199 13.60 9.84 8.78
C ALA A 199 14.14 11.25 9.06
N TRP A 200 13.48 12.30 8.56
CA TRP A 200 13.83 13.69 8.80
C TRP A 200 12.57 14.56 8.84
N PRO A 201 12.51 15.62 9.68
CA PRO A 201 13.54 16.06 10.63
C PRO A 201 13.71 15.09 11.81
N VAL A 202 14.89 15.06 12.42
CA VAL A 202 15.24 14.06 13.47
C VAL A 202 14.30 14.08 14.69
N ASN A 203 13.71 15.24 15.00
CA ASN A 203 12.72 15.41 16.06
C ASN A 203 11.33 14.86 15.70
N ARG A 204 11.14 14.40 14.47
CA ARG A 204 9.90 13.78 13.97
C ARG A 204 10.14 12.37 13.42
N TRP A 205 11.23 11.74 13.84
CA TRP A 205 11.49 10.35 13.49
C TRP A 205 10.34 9.46 13.98
N SER A 206 9.69 8.75 13.06
CA SER A 206 8.53 7.92 13.37
C SER A 206 8.34 6.81 12.35
N ALA A 207 7.86 5.65 12.80
CA ALA A 207 7.45 4.56 11.92
C ALA A 207 6.02 4.81 11.39
N LEU A 208 5.80 4.52 10.11
CA LEU A 208 4.50 4.60 9.46
C LEU A 208 3.79 3.24 9.59
N SER A 209 3.00 3.11 10.65
CA SER A 209 2.20 1.92 10.91
C SER A 209 0.87 1.94 10.13
N ILE A 210 0.31 0.75 9.93
CA ILE A 210 -1.02 0.55 9.37
C ILE A 210 -2.04 0.80 10.49
N PRO A 211 -3.03 1.70 10.31
CA PRO A 211 -4.08 1.91 11.30
C PRO A 211 -4.94 0.65 11.50
N GLY A 212 -5.29 0.34 12.76
CA GLY A 212 -6.01 -0.90 13.10
C GLY A 212 -7.41 -1.03 12.47
N THR A 213 -8.00 0.06 11.95
CA THR A 213 -9.26 -0.04 11.20
C THR A 213 -9.16 -0.96 9.98
N PHE A 214 -7.96 -1.15 9.42
CA PHE A 214 -7.74 -1.98 8.25
C PHE A 214 -7.61 -3.48 8.58
N ASP A 215 -7.47 -3.83 9.86
CA ASP A 215 -7.42 -5.20 10.36
C ASP A 215 -8.81 -5.74 10.75
N GLN A 216 -9.87 -4.93 10.63
CA GLN A 216 -11.20 -5.33 11.10
C GLN A 216 -11.75 -6.55 10.34
N PRO A 217 -12.40 -7.50 11.04
CA PRO A 217 -12.97 -8.68 10.41
C PRO A 217 -13.99 -8.34 9.31
N GLY A 218 -13.86 -9.01 8.17
CA GLY A 218 -14.77 -8.84 7.03
C GLY A 218 -14.41 -7.72 6.05
N LEU A 219 -13.29 -7.01 6.26
CA LEU A 219 -12.72 -6.14 5.22
C LEU A 219 -12.16 -6.91 4.04
N SER A 220 -11.61 -8.10 4.24
CA SER A 220 -11.09 -8.93 3.15
C SER A 220 -12.25 -9.52 2.34
N ALA A 221 -12.43 -9.09 1.10
CA ALA A 221 -13.44 -9.64 0.18
C ALA A 221 -13.32 -11.16 -0.02
N ALA A 222 -12.14 -11.74 0.23
CA ALA A 222 -11.92 -13.19 0.18
C ALA A 222 -12.61 -13.96 1.33
N ALA A 223 -12.88 -13.30 2.48
CA ALA A 223 -13.50 -13.94 3.64
C ALA A 223 -15.03 -14.09 3.50
N SER A 224 -15.67 -13.28 2.66
CA SER A 224 -17.12 -13.35 2.42
C SER A 224 -17.54 -14.40 1.39
N MET A 225 -16.58 -15.10 0.77
CA MET A 225 -16.81 -16.21 -0.16
C MET A 225 -16.48 -17.59 0.41
N ALA A 226 -16.19 -17.73 1.71
CA ALA A 226 -16.14 -19.05 2.31
C ALA A 226 -17.54 -19.68 2.19
N PRO A 227 -17.74 -20.77 1.42
CA PRO A 227 -19.03 -21.44 1.41
C PRO A 227 -19.26 -21.90 2.83
N SER A 228 -20.33 -21.36 3.43
CA SER A 228 -20.82 -21.71 4.73
C SER A 228 -20.84 -23.23 4.86
N ALA A 229 -20.49 -23.72 6.05
CA ALA A 229 -20.38 -25.11 6.46
C ALA A 229 -21.68 -25.95 6.33
N LEU A 230 -22.29 -25.97 5.14
CA LEU A 230 -23.42 -26.82 4.76
C LEU A 230 -22.95 -28.20 4.28
N GLY A 231 -21.67 -28.37 3.98
CA GLY A 231 -21.10 -29.66 3.58
C GLY A 231 -21.04 -30.71 4.69
N LEU A 232 -20.98 -30.29 5.96
CA LEU A 232 -20.87 -31.23 7.10
C LEU A 232 -22.24 -31.68 7.64
N ALA A 233 -23.32 -30.91 7.43
CA ALA A 233 -24.66 -31.30 7.87
C ALA A 233 -25.28 -32.41 6.99
N GLY A 234 -24.95 -32.45 5.69
CA GLY A 234 -25.49 -33.45 4.76
C GLY A 234 -24.78 -34.82 4.78
N ALA A 235 -23.49 -34.85 5.13
CA ALA A 235 -22.69 -36.09 5.06
C ALA A 235 -22.93 -37.04 6.25
N VAL A 236 -23.17 -36.51 7.45
CA VAL A 236 -23.36 -37.30 8.67
C VAL A 236 -24.58 -38.24 8.61
N PRO A 237 -25.79 -37.80 8.18
CA PRO A 237 -26.94 -38.71 8.12
C PRO A 237 -26.78 -39.80 7.04
N ILE A 238 -26.13 -39.51 5.91
CA ILE A 238 -25.94 -40.48 4.81
C ILE A 238 -24.92 -41.57 5.20
N VAL A 239 -23.84 -41.21 5.90
CA VAL A 239 -22.83 -42.19 6.36
C VAL A 239 -23.41 -43.09 7.46
N LEU A 240 -24.16 -42.52 8.42
CA LEU A 240 -24.83 -43.30 9.46
C LEU A 240 -25.92 -44.22 8.90
N TRP A 241 -26.68 -43.76 7.90
CA TRP A 241 -27.68 -44.59 7.20
C TRP A 241 -27.03 -45.73 6.41
N ARG A 242 -25.93 -45.47 5.69
CA ARG A 242 -25.17 -46.50 4.98
C ARG A 242 -24.56 -47.54 5.92
N ARG A 243 -24.08 -47.13 7.09
CA ARG A 243 -23.52 -48.04 8.10
C ARG A 243 -24.59 -48.97 8.68
N ARG A 244 -25.77 -48.43 9.04
CA ARG A 244 -26.91 -49.23 9.54
C ARG A 244 -27.39 -50.28 8.53
N ARG A 245 -27.40 -49.97 7.23
CA ARG A 245 -27.81 -50.94 6.18
C ARG A 245 -26.80 -52.07 5.97
N ARG A 246 -25.51 -51.84 6.20
CA ARG A 246 -24.49 -52.91 6.10
C ARG A 246 -24.56 -53.86 7.28
N GLU A 247 -24.77 -53.34 8.49
CA GLU A 247 -24.90 -54.18 9.70
C GLU A 247 -26.17 -55.06 9.67
N ALA A 248 -27.28 -54.57 9.10
CA ALA A 248 -28.49 -55.37 8.91
C ALA A 248 -28.31 -56.53 7.90
N LYS A 249 -27.45 -56.36 6.90
CA LYS A 249 -27.18 -57.41 5.89
C LYS A 249 -26.29 -58.53 6.42
N VAL A 250 -25.43 -58.26 7.40
CA VAL A 250 -24.53 -59.26 8.02
C VAL A 250 -25.26 -60.14 9.04
N ARG A 251 -26.33 -59.63 9.67
CA ARG A 251 -27.17 -60.44 10.58
C ARG A 251 -28.18 -61.36 9.89
N GLY A 252 -28.43 -61.18 8.60
CA GLY A 252 -29.36 -62.02 7.83
C GLY A 252 -28.71 -63.23 7.14
N THR A 253 -27.43 -63.49 7.38
CA THR A 253 -26.66 -64.58 6.76
C THR A 253 -26.07 -65.55 7.80
N ALA A 254 -26.58 -65.52 9.03
CA ALA A 254 -26.12 -66.35 10.15
C ALA A 254 -27.28 -67.16 10.77
N ASP A 255 -28.23 -67.59 9.93
CA ASP A 255 -29.17 -68.68 10.20
C ASP A 255 -28.97 -69.77 9.14
#